data_AF-E3NFJ7-F1
#
_entry.id   AF-E3NFJ7-F1
#
_cell.length_a   1.000
_cell.length_b   1.000
_cell.length_c   1.000
_cell.angle_alpha   90.00
_cell.angle_beta   90.00
_cell.angle_gamma   90.00
#
_symmetry.space_group_name_H-M   'P 1'
#
loop_
_entity.id
_entity.type
_entity.pdbx_description
1 polymer ?
#
loop_
_entity_poly.entity_id
_entity_poly.type
_entity_poly.pdbx_seq_one_letter_code
_entity_poly.pdbx_strand_id
1 'polypeptide(L)'
;MESLQKTCIPVLVNLIEESKFKSYAKLIDGLPSNEKYKYQITPEPSNRIFEILTKGPLRFSSETANEISKVFNVTKVTLTSPIVNNASIDLLRSFNLVELRLLNLKEETTADSNYGYKKSFFDIIAALDSILNSKSLKSLRVLKIDGHHTEFNYDWIDQNEFRYPHVFQIANVLGPVLQQLDISSCQFFWNQSTTIFTRFPNLTELDVSYTQIRLADGISQLKNLEKLSLAGIRLDDDDFTELFKLRKLQFLNLSGCYRGRFTDFMNFSFHEKSPLPELKVLDISENGYDLGLIVRLVEIYPKLETIGLIDYRFPANTNIAGVKLLMNTTVEQCLESLDYYLNTWGFQHETIAMIIERINLQSERAGRFMIKCLGKIIEAIDHGAKFTKDFEPLATLTTLIDKYRLQRITSSQRRSLARYLLTLQPNDDQMYHYFHVFQQCFTSDAFLASPYINYSMVCNKAIDLVLREVTEEDYDRREALRMRDYNRQHALEMGVSILSKCLHKMSRSDETFRKKRIDGLLIFLMTGSDQRSRQAALAILVHVLSFTTNRSMTKHQKARLTTEIMSCINRYRQDSSIHIGNFQHFLQTKRTSSGVKDWFDWVKMCGDR
;
A
#
# COMPACT_ATOMS: atom_id res chain seq x y z
N MET A 1 11.82 -23.60 -31.76
CA MET A 1 12.11 -23.65 -30.31
C MET A 1 13.47 -23.05 -29.96
N GLU A 2 14.55 -23.43 -30.64
CA GLU A 2 15.88 -22.83 -30.40
C GLU A 2 16.00 -21.35 -30.84
N SER A 3 15.23 -20.94 -31.85
CA SER A 3 15.16 -19.54 -32.31
C SER A 3 14.28 -18.63 -31.41
N LEU A 4 13.30 -19.20 -30.69
CA LEU A 4 12.56 -18.48 -29.65
C LEU A 4 13.44 -18.28 -28.40
N GLN A 5 14.28 -19.28 -28.09
CA GLN A 5 15.29 -19.27 -27.03
C GLN A 5 16.42 -18.26 -27.25
N LYS A 6 16.86 -18.07 -28.49
CA LYS A 6 18.02 -17.21 -28.79
C LYS A 6 17.66 -15.77 -29.20
N THR A 7 16.43 -15.46 -29.62
CA THR A 7 16.12 -14.14 -30.22
C THR A 7 14.96 -13.39 -29.56
N CYS A 8 13.78 -13.99 -29.34
CA CYS A 8 12.66 -13.30 -28.69
C CYS A 8 12.78 -13.23 -27.17
N ILE A 9 13.33 -14.28 -26.55
CA ILE A 9 13.58 -14.33 -25.11
C ILE A 9 14.56 -13.23 -24.66
N PRO A 10 15.68 -12.92 -25.34
CA PRO A 10 16.52 -11.79 -24.96
C PRO A 10 15.86 -10.41 -25.16
N VAL A 11 14.99 -10.24 -26.16
CA VAL A 11 14.27 -8.97 -26.40
C VAL A 11 13.17 -8.75 -25.34
N LEU A 12 12.41 -9.80 -25.00
CA LEU A 12 11.47 -9.79 -23.87
C LEU A 12 12.22 -9.69 -22.54
N VAL A 13 13.35 -10.38 -22.36
CA VAL A 13 14.22 -10.30 -21.17
C VAL A 13 14.84 -8.92 -21.03
N ASN A 14 15.20 -8.21 -22.11
CA ASN A 14 15.68 -6.82 -22.03
C ASN A 14 14.53 -5.86 -21.68
N LEU A 15 13.34 -6.02 -22.27
CA LEU A 15 12.13 -5.29 -21.86
C LEU A 15 11.70 -5.62 -20.41
N ILE A 16 12.02 -6.83 -19.94
CA ILE A 16 11.76 -7.35 -18.58
C ILE A 16 12.91 -7.03 -17.59
N GLU A 17 14.13 -6.71 -18.05
CA GLU A 17 15.19 -6.15 -17.21
C GLU A 17 14.91 -4.67 -16.90
N GLU A 18 14.20 -3.97 -17.79
CA GLU A 18 13.51 -2.71 -17.46
C GLU A 18 12.21 -2.90 -16.67
N SER A 19 11.59 -4.09 -16.67
CA SER A 19 10.34 -4.37 -15.92
C SER A 19 10.20 -5.82 -15.41
N LYS A 20 10.49 -6.00 -14.11
CA LYS A 20 10.79 -7.26 -13.37
C LYS A 20 9.68 -8.31 -13.23
N PHE A 21 9.61 -9.33 -14.09
CA PHE A 21 8.64 -10.44 -13.92
C PHE A 21 9.26 -11.82 -14.17
N LYS A 22 9.88 -12.40 -13.12
CA LYS A 22 10.65 -13.66 -13.21
C LYS A 22 10.04 -14.87 -12.48
N SER A 23 8.76 -14.86 -12.07
CA SER A 23 8.15 -15.98 -11.31
C SER A 23 7.02 -16.75 -12.00
N TYR A 24 6.63 -16.42 -13.23
CA TYR A 24 5.45 -17.00 -13.88
C TYR A 24 5.73 -18.12 -14.89
N ALA A 25 7.00 -18.54 -14.99
CA ALA A 25 7.47 -19.53 -15.99
C ALA A 25 6.76 -20.89 -15.94
N LYS A 26 6.16 -21.33 -14.82
CA LYS A 26 5.49 -22.65 -14.74
C LYS A 26 4.06 -22.70 -15.29
N LEU A 27 3.41 -21.54 -15.51
CA LEU A 27 2.03 -21.49 -16.02
C LEU A 27 1.94 -21.61 -17.55
N ILE A 28 3.08 -21.54 -18.25
CA ILE A 28 3.17 -21.53 -19.72
C ILE A 28 3.49 -22.93 -20.30
N ASP A 29 3.96 -23.87 -19.47
CA ASP A 29 4.35 -25.23 -19.87
C ASP A 29 3.18 -26.14 -20.35
N GLY A 30 1.94 -25.64 -20.35
CA GLY A 30 0.75 -26.42 -20.75
C GLY A 30 0.17 -26.11 -22.14
N LEU A 31 0.70 -25.13 -22.88
CA LEU A 31 0.07 -24.68 -24.14
C LEU A 31 0.79 -25.25 -25.39
N PRO A 32 0.04 -25.89 -26.31
CA PRO A 32 0.63 -26.60 -27.45
C PRO A 32 1.26 -25.64 -28.44
N SER A 33 2.57 -25.79 -28.63
CA SER A 33 3.37 -25.07 -29.62
C SER A 33 3.08 -25.61 -31.02
N ASN A 34 2.42 -24.81 -31.87
CA ASN A 34 2.70 -24.65 -33.33
C ASN A 34 1.49 -24.18 -34.20
N GLU A 35 0.54 -23.39 -33.68
CA GLU A 35 -0.36 -22.59 -34.53
C GLU A 35 -0.07 -21.10 -34.39
N LYS A 36 0.28 -20.41 -35.50
CA LYS A 36 0.43 -18.94 -35.62
C LYS A 36 -0.65 -18.21 -34.81
N TYR A 37 -0.29 -17.46 -33.76
CA TYR A 37 -1.07 -16.44 -33.02
C TYR A 37 -2.61 -16.50 -33.15
N LYS A 38 -3.19 -17.70 -33.11
CA LYS A 38 -4.62 -17.94 -33.38
C LYS A 38 -5.44 -17.92 -32.10
N TYR A 39 -4.76 -17.98 -30.96
CA TYR A 39 -5.36 -18.05 -29.64
C TYR A 39 -4.65 -17.07 -28.72
N GLN A 40 -5.38 -16.05 -28.24
CA GLN A 40 -4.94 -15.26 -27.09
C GLN A 40 -4.76 -16.20 -25.89
N ILE A 41 -3.80 -15.90 -25.01
CA ILE A 41 -3.68 -16.58 -23.73
C ILE A 41 -5.04 -16.48 -23.02
N THR A 42 -5.51 -17.58 -22.45
CA THR A 42 -6.82 -17.59 -21.77
C THR A 42 -6.89 -16.55 -20.65
N PRO A 43 -8.10 -16.14 -20.23
CA PRO A 43 -8.24 -15.03 -19.29
C PRO A 43 -7.52 -15.22 -17.95
N GLU A 44 -7.54 -16.42 -17.37
CA GLU A 44 -7.01 -16.62 -16.02
C GLU A 44 -5.48 -16.39 -15.92
N PRO A 45 -4.62 -17.01 -16.75
CA PRO A 45 -3.20 -16.67 -16.79
C PRO A 45 -2.94 -15.21 -17.18
N SER A 46 -3.74 -14.66 -18.10
CA SER A 46 -3.61 -13.28 -18.55
C SER A 46 -3.85 -12.28 -17.43
N ASN A 47 -4.95 -12.44 -16.70
CA ASN A 47 -5.31 -11.62 -15.55
C ASN A 47 -4.23 -11.68 -14.47
N ARG A 48 -3.73 -12.88 -14.15
CA ARG A 48 -2.69 -13.03 -13.14
C ARG A 48 -1.43 -12.26 -13.52
N ILE A 49 -0.96 -12.42 -14.76
CA ILE A 49 0.23 -11.72 -15.26
C ILE A 49 0.02 -10.21 -15.25
N PHE A 50 -1.14 -9.76 -15.74
CA PHE A 50 -1.48 -8.34 -15.82
C PHE A 50 -1.62 -7.69 -14.44
N GLU A 51 -2.19 -8.39 -13.46
CA GLU A 51 -2.32 -7.91 -12.07
C GLU A 51 -0.96 -7.55 -11.46
N ILE A 52 0.08 -8.32 -11.77
CA ILE A 52 1.40 -7.99 -11.24
C ILE A 52 1.96 -6.79 -12.01
N LEU A 53 1.73 -6.68 -13.34
CA LEU A 53 2.18 -5.56 -14.19
C LEU A 53 1.58 -4.23 -13.72
N THR A 54 0.37 -4.26 -13.17
CA THR A 54 -0.36 -3.09 -12.68
C THR A 54 -0.08 -2.73 -11.23
N LYS A 55 0.86 -3.40 -10.54
CA LYS A 55 1.30 -3.03 -9.17
C LYS A 55 2.15 -1.75 -9.10
N GLY A 56 2.48 -1.16 -10.24
CA GLY A 56 3.10 0.16 -10.35
C GLY A 56 2.47 0.96 -11.50
N PRO A 57 2.89 2.22 -11.69
CA PRO A 57 2.39 3.07 -12.77
C PRO A 57 2.55 2.43 -14.14
N LEU A 58 1.47 2.34 -14.91
CA LEU A 58 1.47 1.71 -16.24
C LEU A 58 2.16 2.60 -17.28
N ARG A 59 3.47 2.49 -17.43
CA ARG A 59 4.26 3.22 -18.46
C ARG A 59 4.66 2.28 -19.59
N PHE A 60 3.76 2.04 -20.55
CA PHE A 60 4.10 1.26 -21.74
C PHE A 60 4.45 2.14 -22.93
N SER A 61 5.36 1.67 -23.78
CA SER A 61 5.49 2.21 -25.14
C SER A 61 4.30 1.74 -26.00
N SER A 62 3.98 2.47 -27.07
CA SER A 62 2.90 2.07 -28.00
C SER A 62 3.15 0.69 -28.62
N GLU A 63 4.41 0.36 -28.91
CA GLU A 63 4.79 -0.95 -29.45
C GLU A 63 4.54 -2.06 -28.42
N THR A 64 5.00 -1.88 -27.18
CA THR A 64 4.79 -2.84 -26.10
C THR A 64 3.31 -3.05 -25.81
N ALA A 65 2.52 -1.97 -25.73
CA ALA A 65 1.08 -2.04 -25.55
C ALA A 65 0.39 -2.84 -26.67
N ASN A 66 0.74 -2.58 -27.93
CA ASN A 66 0.19 -3.29 -29.08
C ASN A 66 0.48 -4.81 -29.00
N GLU A 67 1.71 -5.20 -28.67
CA GLU A 67 2.07 -6.62 -28.54
C GLU A 67 1.35 -7.30 -27.37
N ILE A 68 1.21 -6.63 -26.21
CA ILE A 68 0.45 -7.15 -25.08
C ILE A 68 -1.02 -7.38 -25.49
N SER A 69 -1.64 -6.43 -26.19
CA SER A 69 -3.06 -6.53 -26.61
C SER A 69 -3.35 -7.73 -27.52
N LYS A 70 -2.38 -8.17 -28.32
CA LYS A 70 -2.52 -9.32 -29.23
C LYS A 70 -2.37 -10.65 -28.50
N VAL A 71 -1.58 -10.68 -27.44
CA VAL A 71 -1.20 -11.92 -26.74
C VAL A 71 -2.14 -12.22 -25.57
N PHE A 72 -2.53 -11.20 -24.79
CA PHE A 72 -3.28 -11.37 -23.55
C PHE A 72 -4.78 -11.17 -23.76
N ASN A 73 -5.59 -12.04 -23.15
CA ASN A 73 -7.03 -11.85 -23.03
C ASN A 73 -7.38 -11.41 -21.60
N VAL A 74 -7.01 -10.18 -21.24
CA VAL A 74 -7.30 -9.67 -19.89
C VAL A 74 -8.79 -9.35 -19.78
N THR A 75 -9.43 -9.83 -18.71
CA THR A 75 -10.83 -9.57 -18.36
C THR A 75 -10.99 -8.98 -16.96
N LYS A 76 -9.93 -9.03 -16.15
CA LYS A 76 -9.90 -8.48 -14.79
C LYS A 76 -8.70 -7.57 -14.64
N VAL A 77 -8.95 -6.32 -14.23
CA VAL A 77 -7.90 -5.32 -14.06
C VAL A 77 -8.01 -4.70 -12.67
N THR A 78 -6.88 -4.63 -11.98
CA THR A 78 -6.72 -3.84 -10.75
C THR A 78 -5.65 -2.79 -10.99
N LEU A 79 -6.03 -1.51 -10.93
CA LEU A 79 -5.11 -0.38 -10.99
C LEU A 79 -4.89 0.13 -9.56
N THR A 80 -3.62 0.21 -9.14
CA THR A 80 -3.23 0.74 -7.82
C THR A 80 -2.52 2.10 -7.90
N SER A 81 -2.58 2.74 -9.07
CA SER A 81 -1.92 4.01 -9.39
C SER A 81 -2.63 4.66 -10.59
N PRO A 82 -2.52 5.99 -10.77
CA PRO A 82 -3.09 6.69 -11.93
C PRO A 82 -2.58 6.14 -13.26
N ILE A 83 -3.40 6.27 -14.31
CA ILE A 83 -3.00 5.93 -15.68
C ILE A 83 -2.09 7.04 -16.21
N VAL A 84 -0.92 6.68 -16.69
CA VAL A 84 0.19 7.65 -16.90
C VAL A 84 0.49 7.97 -18.36
N ASN A 85 -0.03 7.24 -19.35
CA ASN A 85 0.10 7.61 -20.77
C ASN A 85 -1.00 7.01 -21.68
N ASN A 86 -1.11 7.54 -22.90
CA ASN A 86 -2.10 7.13 -23.90
C ASN A 86 -1.96 5.66 -24.34
N ALA A 87 -0.73 5.14 -24.46
CA ALA A 87 -0.50 3.75 -24.85
C ALA A 87 -1.11 2.77 -23.83
N SER A 88 -1.04 3.09 -22.54
CA SER A 88 -1.67 2.31 -21.49
C SER A 88 -3.20 2.42 -21.52
N ILE A 89 -3.75 3.59 -21.85
CA ILE A 89 -5.20 3.76 -22.06
C ILE A 89 -5.67 2.88 -23.22
N ASP A 90 -5.00 2.94 -24.36
CA ASP A 90 -5.35 2.15 -25.56
C ASP A 90 -5.26 0.65 -25.29
N LEU A 91 -4.24 0.21 -24.54
CA LEU A 91 -4.11 -1.17 -24.09
C LEU A 91 -5.30 -1.59 -23.22
N LEU A 92 -5.64 -0.80 -22.19
CA LEU A 92 -6.77 -1.12 -21.32
C LEU A 92 -8.09 -1.16 -22.10
N ARG A 93 -8.27 -0.20 -23.02
CA ARG A 93 -9.43 -0.13 -23.94
C ARG A 93 -9.50 -1.33 -24.89
N SER A 94 -8.40 -1.99 -25.20
CA SER A 94 -8.39 -3.20 -26.03
C SER A 94 -9.00 -4.43 -25.34
N PHE A 95 -9.11 -4.42 -24.00
CA PHE A 95 -9.58 -5.54 -23.21
C PHE A 95 -11.09 -5.53 -22.97
N ASN A 96 -11.71 -6.72 -22.95
CA ASN A 96 -13.14 -6.90 -22.71
C ASN A 96 -13.36 -7.22 -21.23
N LEU A 97 -13.49 -6.18 -20.42
CA LEU A 97 -13.46 -6.29 -18.97
C LEU A 97 -14.77 -6.83 -18.40
N VAL A 98 -14.63 -7.71 -17.41
CA VAL A 98 -15.68 -8.24 -16.55
C VAL A 98 -15.53 -7.70 -15.13
N GLU A 99 -14.31 -7.36 -14.73
CA GLU A 99 -13.98 -6.79 -13.43
C GLU A 99 -12.95 -5.66 -13.56
N LEU A 100 -13.26 -4.53 -12.93
CA LEU A 100 -12.37 -3.39 -12.86
C LEU A 100 -12.28 -2.90 -11.41
N ARG A 101 -11.06 -2.82 -10.89
CA ARG A 101 -10.75 -2.25 -9.58
C ARG A 101 -9.83 -1.06 -9.74
N LEU A 102 -10.24 0.08 -9.21
CA LEU A 102 -9.52 1.33 -9.21
C LEU A 102 -9.21 1.69 -7.76
N LEU A 103 -8.02 1.31 -7.32
CA LEU A 103 -7.56 1.41 -5.95
C LEU A 103 -6.46 2.46 -5.87
N ASN A 104 -6.40 3.24 -4.79
CA ASN A 104 -5.28 4.13 -4.49
C ASN A 104 -4.83 5.03 -5.66
N LEU A 105 -5.77 5.74 -6.28
CA LEU A 105 -5.52 6.60 -7.44
C LEU A 105 -4.88 7.96 -7.10
N LYS A 106 -4.04 8.03 -6.06
CA LYS A 106 -3.35 9.27 -5.66
C LYS A 106 -2.33 9.67 -6.72
N GLU A 107 -2.33 10.93 -7.14
CA GLU A 107 -1.28 11.49 -7.98
C GLU A 107 0.05 11.56 -7.21
N GLU A 108 1.17 11.20 -7.85
CA GLU A 108 2.52 11.15 -7.24
C GLU A 108 3.00 12.51 -6.66
N THR A 109 2.33 13.63 -7.01
CA THR A 109 2.83 15.00 -6.79
C THR A 109 2.09 15.79 -5.71
N THR A 110 1.05 15.25 -5.07
CA THR A 110 0.38 15.97 -3.98
C THR A 110 1.21 15.86 -2.71
N ALA A 111 2.09 16.83 -2.48
CA ALA A 111 2.77 17.01 -1.21
C ALA A 111 1.71 17.14 -0.10
N ASP A 112 1.83 16.31 0.94
CA ASP A 112 0.96 16.40 2.11
C ASP A 112 1.22 17.75 2.79
N SER A 113 0.29 18.69 2.63
CA SER A 113 0.36 20.00 3.29
C SER A 113 0.01 19.87 4.76
N ASN A 114 0.86 20.42 5.63
CA ASN A 114 0.76 20.38 7.10
C ASN A 114 -0.52 20.98 7.74
N TYR A 115 -1.46 21.47 6.94
CA TYR A 115 -2.76 21.96 7.43
C TYR A 115 -3.86 21.65 6.41
N GLY A 116 -4.64 20.60 6.67
CA GLY A 116 -5.82 20.21 5.90
C GLY A 116 -5.55 19.13 4.85
N TYR A 117 -6.23 18.00 4.99
CA TYR A 117 -6.24 16.87 4.06
C TYR A 117 -6.75 17.32 2.69
N LYS A 118 -5.87 17.79 1.79
CA LYS A 118 -6.23 17.97 0.39
C LYS A 118 -6.15 16.61 -0.30
N LYS A 119 -7.30 15.96 -0.52
CA LYS A 119 -7.36 14.73 -1.31
C LYS A 119 -6.90 15.04 -2.74
N SER A 120 -6.23 14.07 -3.38
CA SER A 120 -5.88 14.22 -4.80
C SER A 120 -7.14 14.08 -5.64
N PHE A 121 -7.36 14.98 -6.58
CA PHE A 121 -8.47 14.87 -7.53
C PHE A 121 -8.14 13.83 -8.61
N PHE A 122 -9.10 12.97 -8.93
CA PHE A 122 -9.01 12.01 -10.03
C PHE A 122 -10.28 12.08 -10.88
N ASP A 123 -10.13 12.35 -12.18
CA ASP A 123 -11.24 12.39 -13.12
C ASP A 123 -11.71 10.97 -13.48
N ILE A 124 -12.56 10.40 -12.62
CA ILE A 124 -13.07 9.04 -12.76
C ILE A 124 -13.95 8.89 -14.00
N ILE A 125 -14.66 9.95 -14.38
CA ILE A 125 -15.52 9.97 -15.57
C ILE A 125 -14.65 9.81 -16.80
N ALA A 126 -13.65 10.67 -16.96
CA ALA A 126 -12.73 10.61 -18.10
C ALA A 126 -11.96 9.28 -18.13
N ALA A 127 -11.54 8.76 -16.97
CA ALA A 127 -10.83 7.49 -16.88
C ALA A 127 -11.70 6.32 -17.35
N LEU A 128 -12.93 6.19 -16.87
CA LEU A 128 -13.84 5.10 -17.25
C LEU A 128 -14.23 5.17 -18.73
N ASP A 129 -14.55 6.36 -19.24
CA ASP A 129 -14.84 6.59 -20.66
C ASP A 129 -13.62 6.27 -21.55
N SER A 130 -12.41 6.53 -21.03
CA SER A 130 -11.17 6.25 -21.72
C SER A 130 -10.84 4.75 -21.77
N ILE A 131 -11.07 3.99 -20.70
CA ILE A 131 -10.61 2.59 -20.62
C ILE A 131 -11.68 1.56 -20.99
N LEU A 132 -12.97 1.90 -20.96
CA LEU A 132 -14.04 0.95 -21.23
C LEU A 132 -14.48 1.00 -22.70
N ASN A 133 -14.31 -0.11 -23.41
CA ASN A 133 -14.88 -0.27 -24.75
C ASN A 133 -16.36 -0.74 -24.69
N SER A 134 -17.03 -0.73 -25.84
CA SER A 134 -18.45 -1.10 -25.96
C SER A 134 -18.79 -2.53 -25.54
N LYS A 135 -17.83 -3.47 -25.57
CA LYS A 135 -18.02 -4.83 -25.04
C LYS A 135 -17.90 -4.83 -23.51
N SER A 136 -16.89 -4.16 -22.97
CA SER A 136 -16.71 -3.97 -21.53
C SER A 136 -17.94 -3.34 -20.88
N LEU A 137 -18.55 -2.32 -21.50
CA LEU A 137 -19.80 -1.70 -21.00
C LEU A 137 -20.97 -2.70 -20.89
N LYS A 138 -20.94 -3.82 -21.63
CA LYS A 138 -21.97 -4.87 -21.59
C LYS A 138 -21.57 -6.06 -20.70
N SER A 139 -20.27 -6.32 -20.54
CA SER A 139 -19.73 -7.48 -19.81
C SER A 139 -19.26 -7.18 -18.39
N LEU A 140 -19.05 -5.91 -18.02
CA LEU A 140 -18.61 -5.56 -16.68
C LEU A 140 -19.66 -6.00 -15.65
N ARG A 141 -19.22 -6.72 -14.62
CA ARG A 141 -20.04 -7.20 -13.51
C ARG A 141 -19.56 -6.65 -12.17
N VAL A 142 -18.27 -6.38 -12.06
CA VAL A 142 -17.64 -5.92 -10.81
C VAL A 142 -16.94 -4.60 -11.08
N LEU A 143 -17.34 -3.57 -10.34
CA LEU A 143 -16.66 -2.29 -10.30
C LEU A 143 -16.31 -1.95 -8.84
N LYS A 144 -15.03 -1.72 -8.58
CA LYS A 144 -14.56 -1.27 -7.27
C LYS A 144 -13.75 0.00 -7.40
N ILE A 145 -14.10 1.02 -6.61
CA ILE A 145 -13.50 2.33 -6.62
C ILE A 145 -13.32 2.75 -5.17
N ASP A 146 -12.08 3.00 -4.77
CA ASP A 146 -11.75 3.31 -3.39
C ASP A 146 -11.46 4.81 -3.23
N GLY A 147 -12.17 5.46 -2.30
CA GLY A 147 -12.17 6.92 -2.12
C GLY A 147 -11.40 7.49 -0.92
N HIS A 148 -10.67 6.67 -0.16
CA HIS A 148 -10.03 7.11 1.10
C HIS A 148 -9.15 8.37 0.95
N HIS A 149 -8.42 8.51 -0.16
CA HIS A 149 -7.49 9.63 -0.39
C HIS A 149 -7.73 10.40 -1.69
N THR A 150 -8.83 10.10 -2.38
CA THR A 150 -9.11 10.60 -3.72
C THR A 150 -10.45 11.33 -3.74
N GLU A 151 -10.45 12.53 -4.29
CA GLU A 151 -11.66 13.26 -4.67
C GLU A 151 -12.00 12.93 -6.11
N PHE A 152 -13.30 12.76 -6.39
CA PHE A 152 -13.80 12.44 -7.73
C PHE A 152 -14.69 13.57 -8.24
N ASN A 153 -15.06 13.51 -9.53
CA ASN A 153 -16.03 14.45 -10.11
C ASN A 153 -17.34 14.44 -9.30
N TYR A 154 -18.07 15.55 -9.21
CA TYR A 154 -19.26 15.66 -8.36
C TYR A 154 -20.42 14.72 -8.78
N ASP A 155 -20.68 14.57 -10.08
CA ASP A 155 -21.86 13.88 -10.65
C ASP A 155 -21.50 12.55 -11.35
N TRP A 156 -20.44 11.88 -10.90
CA TRP A 156 -19.90 10.69 -11.57
C TRP A 156 -20.74 9.42 -11.42
N ILE A 157 -21.53 9.32 -10.34
CA ILE A 157 -22.41 8.17 -10.09
C ILE A 157 -23.76 8.39 -10.79
N ASP A 158 -24.44 9.49 -10.52
CA ASP A 158 -25.72 9.87 -11.11
C ASP A 158 -25.79 11.40 -11.33
N GLN A 159 -26.63 11.84 -12.28
CA GLN A 159 -26.79 13.25 -12.62
C GLN A 159 -27.62 14.01 -11.58
N ASN A 160 -27.26 15.28 -11.35
CA ASN A 160 -28.26 16.30 -11.05
C ASN A 160 -29.01 16.64 -12.34
N GLU A 161 -30.35 16.63 -12.32
CA GLU A 161 -31.26 16.92 -13.46
C GLU A 161 -30.92 18.19 -14.28
N PHE A 162 -30.07 19.08 -13.76
CA PHE A 162 -29.88 20.43 -14.29
C PHE A 162 -28.51 20.74 -14.89
N ARG A 163 -27.51 19.84 -14.85
CA ARG A 163 -26.11 20.28 -15.13
C ARG A 163 -25.47 19.82 -16.45
N TYR A 164 -25.43 18.55 -16.84
CA TYR A 164 -24.83 18.16 -18.15
C TYR A 164 -25.33 16.79 -18.67
N PRO A 165 -26.26 16.73 -19.64
CA PRO A 165 -26.90 15.47 -20.07
C PRO A 165 -26.01 14.50 -20.88
N HIS A 166 -24.79 14.90 -21.26
CA HIS A 166 -23.90 14.13 -22.15
C HIS A 166 -22.68 13.48 -21.46
N VAL A 167 -22.58 13.59 -20.13
CA VAL A 167 -21.41 13.09 -19.39
C VAL A 167 -21.57 11.59 -19.10
N PHE A 168 -20.48 10.82 -19.07
CA PHE A 168 -20.51 9.41 -18.66
C PHE A 168 -20.91 9.32 -17.18
N GLN A 169 -22.02 8.65 -16.85
CA GLN A 169 -22.38 8.32 -15.47
C GLN A 169 -22.47 6.81 -15.27
N ILE A 170 -21.91 6.34 -14.16
CA ILE A 170 -21.85 4.92 -13.84
C ILE A 170 -23.26 4.32 -13.72
N ALA A 171 -24.20 5.00 -13.06
CA ALA A 171 -25.56 4.48 -12.89
C ALA A 171 -26.26 4.25 -14.23
N ASN A 172 -26.11 5.17 -15.18
CA ASN A 172 -26.76 5.07 -16.50
C ASN A 172 -26.08 4.04 -17.41
N VAL A 173 -24.74 4.00 -17.40
CA VAL A 173 -23.98 3.20 -18.36
C VAL A 173 -23.73 1.78 -17.86
N LEU A 174 -23.36 1.64 -16.59
CA LEU A 174 -22.95 0.37 -15.99
C LEU A 174 -24.00 -0.20 -15.04
N GLY A 175 -24.89 0.62 -14.47
CA GLY A 175 -25.92 0.17 -13.54
C GLY A 175 -26.75 -1.03 -14.01
N PRO A 176 -27.21 -1.09 -15.28
CA PRO A 176 -27.97 -2.24 -15.78
C PRO A 176 -27.19 -3.56 -15.82
N VAL A 177 -25.85 -3.54 -15.81
CA VAL A 177 -25.02 -4.75 -15.98
C VAL A 177 -24.26 -5.16 -14.72
N LEU A 178 -24.06 -4.24 -13.77
CA LEU A 178 -23.29 -4.49 -12.56
C LEU A 178 -24.02 -5.45 -11.60
N GLN A 179 -23.22 -6.35 -11.01
CA GLN A 179 -23.61 -7.27 -9.94
C GLN A 179 -22.94 -6.91 -8.62
N GLN A 180 -21.73 -6.33 -8.69
CA GLN A 180 -20.97 -5.89 -7.52
C GLN A 180 -20.52 -4.44 -7.72
N LEU A 181 -20.84 -3.60 -6.76
CA LEU A 181 -20.39 -2.22 -6.69
C LEU A 181 -19.75 -1.95 -5.33
N ASP A 182 -18.53 -1.46 -5.35
CA ASP A 182 -17.79 -1.04 -4.16
C ASP A 182 -17.34 0.40 -4.41
N ILE A 183 -17.90 1.33 -3.65
CA ILE A 183 -17.60 2.76 -3.69
C ILE A 183 -17.27 3.26 -2.29
N SER A 184 -16.70 2.38 -1.47
CA SER A 184 -16.29 2.68 -0.10
C SER A 184 -15.39 3.92 -0.04
N SER A 185 -15.63 4.75 0.98
CA SER A 185 -14.92 6.00 1.24
C SER A 185 -14.98 7.05 0.11
N CYS A 186 -15.81 6.85 -0.92
CA CYS A 186 -16.05 7.84 -1.95
C CYS A 186 -16.93 8.98 -1.42
N GLN A 187 -16.48 10.22 -1.58
CA GLN A 187 -17.30 11.39 -1.28
C GLN A 187 -18.21 11.70 -2.47
N PHE A 188 -19.49 11.91 -2.20
CA PHE A 188 -20.44 12.47 -3.16
C PHE A 188 -21.26 13.55 -2.46
N PHE A 189 -21.60 14.60 -3.19
CA PHE A 189 -22.31 15.76 -2.65
C PHE A 189 -23.82 15.54 -2.76
N TRP A 190 -24.50 15.92 -1.68
CA TRP A 190 -25.92 15.65 -1.47
C TRP A 190 -26.83 16.59 -2.22
N ASN A 191 -27.18 16.14 -3.42
CA ASN A 191 -28.37 16.53 -4.16
C ASN A 191 -28.77 15.44 -5.18
N GLN A 192 -28.22 14.23 -5.05
CA GLN A 192 -28.46 13.14 -5.99
C GLN A 192 -29.80 12.46 -5.69
N SER A 193 -30.51 12.15 -6.78
CA SER A 193 -31.90 11.68 -6.83
C SER A 193 -32.23 10.57 -5.82
N THR A 194 -33.43 10.61 -5.24
CA THR A 194 -34.07 9.60 -4.35
C THR A 194 -34.30 8.23 -5.02
N THR A 195 -33.62 7.95 -6.13
CA THR A 195 -33.89 6.81 -7.01
C THR A 195 -32.62 6.12 -7.53
N ILE A 196 -31.42 6.47 -7.04
CA ILE A 196 -30.16 5.97 -7.61
C ILE A 196 -30.11 4.44 -7.67
N PHE A 197 -30.63 3.76 -6.63
CA PHE A 197 -30.65 2.30 -6.55
C PHE A 197 -31.50 1.62 -7.64
N THR A 198 -32.51 2.31 -8.19
CA THR A 198 -33.33 1.77 -9.30
C THR A 198 -32.52 1.56 -10.58
N ARG A 199 -31.39 2.25 -10.72
CA ARG A 199 -30.48 2.11 -11.86
C ARG A 199 -29.61 0.86 -11.79
N PHE A 200 -29.61 0.15 -10.66
CA PHE A 200 -28.76 -1.00 -10.40
C PHE A 200 -29.57 -2.29 -10.13
N PRO A 201 -30.47 -2.72 -11.03
CA PRO A 201 -31.43 -3.80 -10.76
C PRO A 201 -30.81 -5.18 -10.53
N ASN A 202 -29.55 -5.37 -10.95
CA ASN A 202 -28.84 -6.64 -10.91
C ASN A 202 -27.82 -6.75 -9.77
N LEU A 203 -27.69 -5.73 -8.91
CA LEU A 203 -26.75 -5.77 -7.80
C LEU A 203 -27.10 -6.88 -6.80
N THR A 204 -26.08 -7.66 -6.47
CA THR A 204 -26.07 -8.67 -5.41
C THR A 204 -25.11 -8.29 -4.29
N GLU A 205 -24.11 -7.45 -4.56
CA GLU A 205 -23.13 -6.98 -3.57
C GLU A 205 -22.94 -5.47 -3.67
N LEU A 206 -23.06 -4.78 -2.52
CA LEU A 206 -22.88 -3.34 -2.43
C LEU A 206 -22.03 -2.98 -1.21
N ASP A 207 -20.91 -2.30 -1.43
CA ASP A 207 -20.12 -1.66 -0.37
C ASP A 207 -20.14 -0.14 -0.54
N VAL A 208 -20.69 0.52 0.48
CA VAL A 208 -20.82 1.98 0.58
C VAL A 208 -20.28 2.49 1.91
N SER A 209 -19.44 1.69 2.57
CA SER A 209 -18.81 2.01 3.86
C SER A 209 -18.11 3.37 3.83
N TYR A 210 -18.17 4.12 4.93
CA TYR A 210 -17.58 5.45 5.10
C TYR A 210 -17.96 6.48 4.02
N THR A 211 -19.06 6.23 3.31
CA THR A 211 -19.72 7.25 2.50
C THR A 211 -20.73 8.00 3.36
N GLN A 212 -21.50 8.88 2.75
CA GLN A 212 -22.58 9.55 3.44
C GLN A 212 -23.95 8.92 3.12
N ILE A 213 -24.07 7.95 2.20
CA ILE A 213 -25.34 7.47 1.61
C ILE A 213 -26.53 7.30 2.59
N ARG A 214 -27.74 7.68 2.13
CA ARG A 214 -28.99 7.45 2.84
C ARG A 214 -29.70 6.27 2.20
N LEU A 215 -30.09 5.32 3.04
CA LEU A 215 -30.82 4.12 2.62
C LEU A 215 -32.29 4.43 2.37
N ALA A 216 -32.83 5.43 3.09
CA ALA A 216 -34.16 5.99 2.90
C ALA A 216 -34.46 6.36 1.43
N ASP A 217 -33.41 6.61 0.63
CA ASP A 217 -33.49 6.88 -0.81
C ASP A 217 -33.71 5.61 -1.67
N GLY A 218 -34.35 4.58 -1.11
CA GLY A 218 -34.85 3.42 -1.83
C GLY A 218 -33.88 2.25 -1.96
N ILE A 219 -33.01 1.98 -0.98
CA ILE A 219 -32.12 0.81 -1.01
C ILE A 219 -32.91 -0.50 -1.18
N SER A 220 -34.17 -0.55 -0.68
CA SER A 220 -35.03 -1.72 -0.79
C SER A 220 -35.39 -2.13 -2.23
N GLN A 221 -35.14 -1.24 -3.21
CA GLN A 221 -35.29 -1.55 -4.63
C GLN A 221 -34.25 -2.56 -5.14
N LEU A 222 -33.12 -2.73 -4.44
CA LEU A 222 -32.12 -3.76 -4.72
C LEU A 222 -32.58 -5.14 -4.24
N LYS A 223 -33.64 -5.67 -4.86
CA LYS A 223 -34.32 -6.92 -4.46
C LYS A 223 -33.44 -8.18 -4.51
N ASN A 224 -32.29 -8.10 -5.19
CA ASN A 224 -31.33 -9.18 -5.34
C ASN A 224 -30.11 -9.03 -4.43
N LEU A 225 -30.08 -8.02 -3.56
CA LEU A 225 -28.93 -7.76 -2.70
C LEU A 225 -28.76 -8.87 -1.66
N GLU A 226 -27.58 -9.48 -1.68
CA GLU A 226 -27.16 -10.56 -0.79
C GLU A 226 -26.07 -10.12 0.18
N LYS A 227 -25.24 -9.14 -0.20
CA LYS A 227 -24.17 -8.60 0.66
C LYS A 227 -24.20 -7.08 0.67
N LEU A 228 -24.23 -6.51 1.86
CA LEU A 228 -24.25 -5.07 2.07
C LEU A 228 -23.25 -4.69 3.17
N SER A 229 -22.40 -3.71 2.88
CA SER A 229 -21.54 -3.09 3.88
C SER A 229 -21.89 -1.61 4.02
N LEU A 230 -22.21 -1.22 5.26
CA LEU A 230 -22.57 0.13 5.67
C LEU A 230 -21.61 0.67 6.74
N ALA A 231 -20.42 0.08 6.88
CA ALA A 231 -19.51 0.39 7.98
C ALA A 231 -19.23 1.90 8.07
N GLY A 232 -19.23 2.45 9.28
CA GLY A 232 -19.01 3.86 9.55
C GLY A 232 -20.11 4.82 9.09
N ILE A 233 -21.23 4.32 8.55
CA ILE A 233 -22.38 5.14 8.14
C ILE A 233 -23.30 5.37 9.34
N ARG A 234 -23.79 6.61 9.46
CA ARG A 234 -24.81 6.95 10.46
C ARG A 234 -26.19 6.69 9.88
N LEU A 235 -26.89 5.70 10.45
CA LEU A 235 -28.23 5.31 10.03
C LEU A 235 -29.29 5.94 10.94
N ASP A 236 -30.42 6.32 10.36
CA ASP A 236 -31.64 6.74 11.06
C ASP A 236 -32.77 5.68 10.97
N ASP A 237 -33.94 6.00 11.53
CA ASP A 237 -35.09 5.08 11.57
C ASP A 237 -35.64 4.75 10.16
N ASP A 238 -35.57 5.71 9.23
CA ASP A 238 -36.03 5.51 7.84
C ASP A 238 -35.05 4.59 7.09
N ASP A 239 -33.75 4.77 7.34
CA ASP A 239 -32.71 3.89 6.79
C ASP A 239 -32.90 2.43 7.23
N PHE A 240 -33.17 2.19 8.53
CA PHE A 240 -33.47 0.84 9.02
C PHE A 240 -34.78 0.29 8.44
N THR A 241 -35.81 1.13 8.28
CA THR A 241 -37.06 0.71 7.66
C THR A 241 -36.84 0.19 6.24
N GLU A 242 -35.97 0.83 5.45
CA GLU A 242 -35.60 0.34 4.12
C GLU A 242 -34.68 -0.90 4.18
N LEU A 243 -33.69 -0.92 5.08
CA LEU A 243 -32.75 -2.04 5.25
C LEU A 243 -33.49 -3.37 5.48
N PHE A 244 -34.48 -3.39 6.37
CA PHE A 244 -35.21 -4.60 6.74
C PHE A 244 -36.15 -5.12 5.64
N LYS A 245 -36.33 -4.38 4.54
CA LYS A 245 -37.03 -4.85 3.33
C LYS A 245 -36.16 -5.73 2.44
N LEU A 246 -34.83 -5.77 2.65
CA LEU A 246 -33.88 -6.58 1.87
C LEU A 246 -33.90 -8.06 2.29
N ARG A 247 -34.93 -8.79 1.84
CA ARG A 247 -35.20 -10.17 2.32
C ARG A 247 -34.18 -11.23 1.87
N LYS A 248 -33.31 -10.95 0.89
CA LYS A 248 -32.26 -11.86 0.41
C LYS A 248 -30.89 -11.62 1.07
N LEU A 249 -30.79 -10.65 1.97
CA LEU A 249 -29.52 -10.27 2.56
C LEU A 249 -28.95 -11.40 3.42
N GLN A 250 -27.74 -11.84 3.08
CA GLN A 250 -27.00 -12.92 3.75
C GLN A 250 -25.79 -12.39 4.54
N PHE A 251 -25.19 -11.30 4.09
CA PHE A 251 -24.08 -10.63 4.76
C PHE A 251 -24.42 -9.16 5.00
N LEU A 252 -24.30 -8.71 6.24
CA LEU A 252 -24.51 -7.32 6.62
C LEU A 252 -23.37 -6.86 7.51
N ASN A 253 -22.67 -5.80 7.10
CA ASN A 253 -21.66 -5.13 7.94
C ASN A 253 -22.18 -3.75 8.38
N LEU A 254 -22.27 -3.57 9.70
CA LEU A 254 -22.69 -2.38 10.41
C LEU A 254 -21.60 -1.90 11.39
N SER A 255 -20.32 -2.20 11.13
CA SER A 255 -19.21 -1.80 12.01
C SER A 255 -19.22 -0.29 12.21
N GLY A 256 -19.17 0.18 13.45
CA GLY A 256 -19.08 1.61 13.78
C GLY A 256 -20.28 2.47 13.37
N CYS A 257 -21.46 1.87 13.14
CA CYS A 257 -22.68 2.60 12.78
C CYS A 257 -23.41 3.21 14.00
N TYR A 258 -23.24 2.64 15.21
CA TYR A 258 -23.94 3.09 16.41
C TYR A 258 -23.26 4.28 17.09
N ARG A 259 -24.01 5.38 17.28
CA ARG A 259 -23.53 6.60 17.98
C ARG A 259 -24.49 7.11 19.07
N GLY A 260 -25.32 6.23 19.64
CA GLY A 260 -26.02 6.46 20.91
C GLY A 260 -27.19 7.46 20.94
N ARG A 261 -27.66 7.97 19.79
CA ARG A 261 -28.77 8.95 19.75
C ARG A 261 -30.01 8.56 18.93
N PHE A 262 -30.02 7.40 18.29
CA PHE A 262 -31.12 6.93 17.43
C PHE A 262 -31.50 5.49 17.79
N THR A 263 -32.67 5.03 17.33
CA THR A 263 -33.01 3.62 17.31
C THR A 263 -31.91 2.87 16.57
N ASP A 264 -31.51 1.73 17.11
CA ASP A 264 -30.39 0.97 16.60
C ASP A 264 -30.87 -0.30 15.90
N PHE A 265 -29.92 -1.01 15.29
CA PHE A 265 -30.19 -2.27 14.60
C PHE A 265 -30.90 -3.27 15.51
N MET A 266 -30.48 -3.37 16.78
CA MET A 266 -31.02 -4.32 17.75
C MET A 266 -32.51 -4.09 18.00
N ASN A 267 -32.91 -2.84 18.23
CA ASN A 267 -34.31 -2.47 18.45
C ASN A 267 -35.18 -2.86 17.25
N PHE A 268 -34.75 -2.55 16.02
CA PHE A 268 -35.49 -2.98 14.82
C PHE A 268 -35.58 -4.50 14.70
N SER A 269 -34.47 -5.21 14.95
CA SER A 269 -34.45 -6.67 14.93
C SER A 269 -35.45 -7.29 15.91
N PHE A 270 -35.62 -6.72 17.11
CA PHE A 270 -36.54 -7.26 18.11
C PHE A 270 -38.02 -6.93 17.86
N HIS A 271 -38.32 -5.90 17.07
CA HIS A 271 -39.69 -5.49 16.76
C HIS A 271 -40.21 -6.05 15.44
N GLU A 272 -39.34 -6.39 14.50
CA GLU A 272 -39.73 -7.00 13.23
C GLU A 272 -40.09 -8.49 13.40
N LYS A 273 -41.19 -8.94 12.78
CA LYS A 273 -41.67 -10.33 12.91
C LYS A 273 -40.72 -11.37 12.31
N SER A 274 -40.00 -11.00 11.25
CA SER A 274 -39.04 -11.87 10.55
C SER A 274 -37.89 -11.02 10.03
N PRO A 275 -36.99 -10.56 10.92
CA PRO A 275 -35.92 -9.66 10.53
C PRO A 275 -34.93 -10.40 9.64
N LEU A 276 -34.58 -9.81 8.49
CA LEU A 276 -33.57 -10.28 7.52
C LEU A 276 -33.39 -11.82 7.50
N PRO A 277 -34.39 -12.58 7.00
CA PRO A 277 -34.53 -14.02 7.26
C PRO A 277 -33.40 -14.90 6.68
N GLU A 278 -32.61 -14.37 5.75
CA GLU A 278 -31.49 -15.05 5.11
C GLU A 278 -30.13 -14.69 5.71
N LEU A 279 -30.09 -13.87 6.77
CA LEU A 279 -28.85 -13.34 7.34
C LEU A 279 -27.98 -14.45 7.96
N LYS A 280 -26.75 -14.59 7.45
CA LYS A 280 -25.75 -15.58 7.89
C LYS A 280 -24.54 -14.94 8.57
N VAL A 281 -24.17 -13.75 8.14
CA VAL A 281 -23.03 -13.02 8.68
C VAL A 281 -23.47 -11.61 9.04
N LEU A 282 -23.23 -11.24 10.29
CA LEU A 282 -23.49 -9.91 10.79
C LEU A 282 -22.22 -9.35 11.42
N ASP A 283 -21.71 -8.24 10.92
CA ASP A 283 -20.64 -7.51 11.60
C ASP A 283 -21.24 -6.30 12.32
N ILE A 284 -21.06 -6.27 13.64
CA ILE A 284 -21.48 -5.16 14.51
C ILE A 284 -20.31 -4.65 15.33
N SER A 285 -19.08 -4.87 14.87
CA SER A 285 -17.86 -4.35 15.49
C SER A 285 -17.99 -2.86 15.81
N GLU A 286 -17.33 -2.40 16.88
CA GLU A 286 -17.32 -0.99 17.29
C GLU A 286 -18.71 -0.37 17.65
N ASN A 287 -19.79 -1.16 17.76
CA ASN A 287 -21.10 -0.64 18.15
C ASN A 287 -21.37 -0.66 19.66
N GLY A 288 -20.55 -1.35 20.46
CA GLY A 288 -20.60 -1.27 21.92
C GLY A 288 -21.84 -1.88 22.60
N TYR A 289 -22.59 -2.75 21.92
CA TYR A 289 -23.70 -3.50 22.51
C TYR A 289 -23.24 -4.41 23.68
N ASP A 290 -24.11 -4.64 24.65
CA ASP A 290 -23.80 -5.65 25.69
C ASP A 290 -24.02 -7.08 25.17
N LEU A 291 -23.42 -8.06 25.87
CA LEU A 291 -23.48 -9.47 25.51
C LEU A 291 -24.92 -10.02 25.55
N GLY A 292 -25.77 -9.53 26.46
CA GLY A 292 -27.15 -9.99 26.60
C GLY A 292 -28.00 -9.66 25.38
N LEU A 293 -27.85 -8.44 24.84
CA LEU A 293 -28.49 -8.05 23.57
C LEU A 293 -28.01 -8.91 22.41
N ILE A 294 -26.72 -9.21 22.34
CA ILE A 294 -26.16 -10.06 21.28
C ILE A 294 -26.67 -11.50 21.36
N VAL A 295 -26.77 -12.08 22.57
CA VAL A 295 -27.35 -13.42 22.75
C VAL A 295 -28.80 -13.45 22.27
N ARG A 296 -29.61 -12.47 22.67
CA ARG A 296 -31.00 -12.35 22.21
C ARG A 296 -31.10 -12.15 20.70
N LEU A 297 -30.15 -11.43 20.10
CA LEU A 297 -30.06 -11.24 18.66
C LEU A 297 -29.85 -12.59 17.94
N VAL A 298 -28.92 -13.41 18.43
CA VAL A 298 -28.65 -14.74 17.85
C VAL A 298 -29.90 -15.63 17.87
N GLU A 299 -30.73 -15.55 18.92
CA GLU A 299 -31.97 -16.34 19.04
C GLU A 299 -33.01 -16.01 17.95
N ILE A 300 -33.06 -14.76 17.46
CA ILE A 300 -34.04 -14.32 16.47
C ILE A 300 -33.56 -14.48 15.01
N TYR A 301 -32.27 -14.71 14.79
CA TYR A 301 -31.69 -14.97 13.46
C TYR A 301 -31.29 -16.45 13.32
N PRO A 302 -32.19 -17.33 12.86
CA PRO A 302 -31.97 -18.78 12.88
C PRO A 302 -30.89 -19.28 11.90
N LYS A 303 -30.48 -18.45 10.93
CA LYS A 303 -29.43 -18.76 9.94
C LYS A 303 -28.10 -18.09 10.24
N LEU A 304 -28.00 -17.34 11.34
CA LEU A 304 -26.77 -16.62 11.67
C LEU A 304 -25.66 -17.61 12.02
N GLU A 305 -24.56 -17.56 11.28
CA GLU A 305 -23.41 -18.45 11.39
C GLU A 305 -22.20 -17.74 11.99
N THR A 306 -22.05 -16.43 11.73
CA THR A 306 -20.89 -15.66 12.16
C THR A 306 -21.28 -14.24 12.59
N ILE A 307 -20.68 -13.77 13.68
CA ILE A 307 -20.83 -12.39 14.15
C ILE A 307 -19.47 -11.71 14.38
N GLY A 308 -19.31 -10.52 13.80
CA GLY A 308 -18.18 -9.62 14.00
C GLY A 308 -18.32 -8.80 15.27
N LEU A 309 -17.37 -8.94 16.19
CA LEU A 309 -17.36 -8.32 17.52
C LEU A 309 -15.97 -7.74 17.85
N ILE A 310 -15.33 -7.11 16.86
CA ILE A 310 -14.07 -6.40 17.07
C ILE A 310 -14.33 -5.15 17.90
N ASP A 311 -13.41 -4.87 18.83
CA ASP A 311 -13.49 -3.78 19.81
C ASP A 311 -14.54 -3.93 20.92
N TYR A 312 -14.89 -5.17 21.23
CA TYR A 312 -15.69 -5.48 22.41
C TYR A 312 -14.82 -5.91 23.60
N ARG A 313 -15.18 -5.46 24.80
CA ARG A 313 -14.49 -5.80 26.06
C ARG A 313 -15.09 -7.03 26.75
N PHE A 314 -15.36 -8.08 25.99
CA PHE A 314 -15.87 -9.33 26.53
C PHE A 314 -14.77 -10.20 27.15
N PRO A 315 -15.11 -11.11 28.07
CA PRO A 315 -14.20 -12.17 28.51
C PRO A 315 -13.66 -13.01 27.34
N ALA A 316 -12.41 -13.47 27.45
CA ALA A 316 -11.77 -14.25 26.38
C ALA A 316 -12.44 -15.60 26.09
N ASN A 317 -13.18 -16.15 27.05
CA ASN A 317 -13.92 -17.40 26.94
C ASN A 317 -15.39 -17.19 26.52
N THR A 318 -15.78 -15.98 26.12
CA THR A 318 -17.13 -15.71 25.61
C THR A 318 -17.42 -16.59 24.39
N ASN A 319 -18.58 -17.22 24.42
CA ASN A 319 -19.06 -18.10 23.36
C ASN A 319 -20.59 -18.01 23.30
N ILE A 320 -21.15 -18.10 22.10
CA ILE A 320 -22.60 -18.21 21.88
C ILE A 320 -22.83 -19.46 21.03
N ALA A 321 -23.67 -20.37 21.52
CA ALA A 321 -23.87 -21.66 20.87
C ALA A 321 -24.36 -21.50 19.43
N GLY A 322 -23.76 -22.25 18.49
CA GLY A 322 -24.16 -22.27 17.09
C GLY A 322 -23.61 -21.12 16.23
N VAL A 323 -22.92 -20.14 16.81
CA VAL A 323 -22.41 -18.96 16.09
C VAL A 323 -20.92 -18.78 16.31
N LYS A 324 -20.16 -18.54 15.23
CA LYS A 324 -18.76 -18.16 15.30
C LYS A 324 -18.62 -16.68 15.69
N LEU A 325 -17.89 -16.40 16.76
CA LEU A 325 -17.59 -15.04 17.20
C LEU A 325 -16.22 -14.60 16.68
N LEU A 326 -16.16 -13.50 15.93
CA LEU A 326 -14.90 -12.86 15.53
C LEU A 326 -14.57 -11.78 16.56
N MET A 327 -13.49 -11.99 17.32
CA MET A 327 -13.10 -11.14 18.44
C MET A 327 -11.61 -10.78 18.36
N ASN A 328 -11.19 -9.78 19.12
CA ASN A 328 -9.79 -9.37 19.26
C ASN A 328 -9.31 -9.38 20.73
N THR A 329 -9.95 -10.13 21.63
CA THR A 329 -9.58 -10.06 23.06
C THR A 329 -8.23 -10.71 23.36
N THR A 330 -7.90 -11.80 22.66
CA THR A 330 -6.61 -12.51 22.70
C THR A 330 -5.90 -12.48 21.36
N VAL A 331 -4.59 -12.82 21.35
CA VAL A 331 -3.80 -12.89 20.11
C VAL A 331 -4.30 -13.99 19.18
N GLU A 332 -4.74 -15.13 19.72
CA GLU A 332 -5.31 -16.22 18.94
C GLU A 332 -6.60 -15.82 18.24
N GLN A 333 -7.49 -15.13 18.95
CA GLN A 333 -8.71 -14.59 18.36
C GLN A 333 -8.39 -13.51 17.32
N CYS A 334 -7.39 -12.65 17.57
CA CYS A 334 -6.93 -11.70 16.55
C CYS A 334 -6.47 -12.41 15.27
N LEU A 335 -5.72 -13.51 15.38
CA LEU A 335 -5.26 -14.27 14.22
C LEU A 335 -6.40 -14.95 13.46
N GLU A 336 -7.39 -15.50 14.17
CA GLU A 336 -8.57 -16.12 13.57
C GLU A 336 -9.48 -15.09 12.90
N SER A 337 -9.74 -13.97 13.56
CA SER A 337 -10.52 -12.87 13.01
C SER A 337 -9.83 -12.26 11.79
N LEU A 338 -8.52 -12.02 11.86
CA LEU A 338 -7.76 -11.52 10.72
C LEU A 338 -7.81 -12.51 9.55
N ASP A 339 -7.65 -13.82 9.80
CA ASP A 339 -7.82 -14.84 8.76
C ASP A 339 -9.20 -14.79 8.11
N TYR A 340 -10.27 -14.64 8.91
CA TYR A 340 -11.62 -14.52 8.39
C TYR A 340 -11.80 -13.29 7.49
N TYR A 341 -11.43 -12.11 7.98
CA TYR A 341 -11.63 -10.86 7.23
C TYR A 341 -10.76 -10.75 5.98
N LEU A 342 -9.55 -11.34 5.99
CA LEU A 342 -8.69 -11.38 4.79
C LEU A 342 -9.24 -12.29 3.69
N ASN A 343 -10.06 -13.30 4.06
CA ASN A 343 -10.55 -14.32 3.14
C ASN A 343 -12.07 -14.24 2.85
N THR A 344 -12.76 -13.23 3.39
CA THR A 344 -14.21 -13.05 3.23
C THR A 344 -14.52 -11.72 2.52
N TRP A 345 -15.72 -11.63 1.93
CA TRP A 345 -16.22 -10.36 1.39
C TRP A 345 -16.41 -9.32 2.51
N GLY A 346 -16.38 -8.03 2.17
CA GLY A 346 -16.56 -6.95 3.13
C GLY A 346 -15.30 -6.65 3.94
N PHE A 347 -14.13 -6.92 3.35
CA PHE A 347 -12.82 -6.49 3.82
C PHE A 347 -12.84 -4.99 4.16
N GLN A 348 -12.82 -4.66 5.46
CA GLN A 348 -12.76 -3.28 5.95
C GLN A 348 -11.38 -2.99 6.55
N HIS A 349 -10.78 -1.89 6.11
CA HIS A 349 -9.44 -1.48 6.51
C HIS A 349 -9.36 -1.16 8.00
N GLU A 350 -10.36 -0.45 8.52
CA GLU A 350 -10.46 -0.02 9.91
C GLU A 350 -10.52 -1.22 10.86
N THR A 351 -11.41 -2.19 10.60
CA THR A 351 -11.54 -3.41 11.39
C THR A 351 -10.23 -4.22 11.44
N ILE A 352 -9.53 -4.36 10.30
CA ILE A 352 -8.23 -5.03 10.24
C ILE A 352 -7.19 -4.26 11.05
N ALA A 353 -7.18 -2.94 10.93
CA ALA A 353 -6.21 -2.09 11.60
C ALA A 353 -6.36 -2.18 13.13
N MET A 354 -7.58 -2.23 13.65
CA MET A 354 -7.85 -2.47 15.08
C MET A 354 -7.37 -3.84 15.56
N ILE A 355 -7.52 -4.89 14.74
CA ILE A 355 -6.99 -6.22 15.08
C ILE A 355 -5.46 -6.17 15.16
N ILE A 356 -4.80 -5.49 14.23
CA ILE A 356 -3.34 -5.34 14.20
C ILE A 356 -2.84 -4.50 15.38
N GLU A 357 -3.51 -3.40 15.71
CA GLU A 357 -3.21 -2.60 16.89
C GLU A 357 -3.32 -3.46 18.16
N ARG A 358 -4.36 -4.27 18.25
CA ARG A 358 -4.56 -5.16 19.39
C ARG A 358 -3.47 -6.24 19.50
N ILE A 359 -3.00 -6.76 18.37
CA ILE A 359 -1.79 -7.61 18.33
C ILE A 359 -0.56 -6.86 18.85
N ASN A 360 -0.39 -5.58 18.51
CA ASN A 360 0.71 -4.77 19.00
C ASN A 360 0.65 -4.61 20.52
N LEU A 361 -0.52 -4.26 21.07
CA LEU A 361 -0.74 -4.09 22.51
C LEU A 361 -0.52 -5.39 23.31
N GLN A 362 -0.73 -6.55 22.67
CA GLN A 362 -0.54 -7.87 23.29
C GLN A 362 0.79 -8.53 22.88
N SER A 363 1.66 -7.83 22.16
CA SER A 363 2.86 -8.40 21.53
C SER A 363 3.82 -9.04 22.54
N GLU A 364 4.00 -8.44 23.72
CA GLU A 364 4.80 -9.02 24.82
C GLU A 364 4.25 -10.37 25.30
N ARG A 365 2.92 -10.53 25.27
CA ARG A 365 2.22 -11.76 25.67
C ARG A 365 2.04 -12.74 24.51
N ALA A 366 2.29 -12.30 23.28
CA ALA A 366 2.09 -13.13 22.09
C ALA A 366 3.02 -14.35 22.07
N GLY A 367 4.19 -14.29 22.71
CA GLY A 367 5.09 -15.44 22.90
C GLY A 367 5.26 -16.30 21.63
N ARG A 368 4.72 -17.52 21.64
CA ARG A 368 4.78 -18.47 20.51
C ARG A 368 4.07 -18.02 19.24
N PHE A 369 3.14 -17.05 19.32
CA PHE A 369 2.32 -16.57 18.20
C PHE A 369 2.99 -15.48 17.38
N MET A 370 4.07 -14.85 17.85
CA MET A 370 4.70 -13.70 17.17
C MET A 370 5.00 -13.95 15.69
N ILE A 371 5.45 -15.15 15.32
CA ILE A 371 5.74 -15.50 13.91
C ILE A 371 4.45 -15.62 13.08
N LYS A 372 3.39 -16.17 13.67
CA LYS A 372 2.07 -16.23 13.02
C LYS A 372 1.49 -14.82 12.84
N CYS A 373 1.62 -13.96 13.85
CA CYS A 373 1.23 -12.54 13.77
C CYS A 373 1.97 -11.82 12.66
N LEU A 374 3.30 -11.97 12.60
CA LEU A 374 4.11 -11.38 11.54
C LEU A 374 3.66 -11.88 10.16
N GLY A 375 3.43 -13.19 10.03
CA GLY A 375 2.93 -13.78 8.79
C GLY A 375 1.59 -13.21 8.35
N LYS A 376 0.64 -13.05 9.28
CA LYS A 376 -0.70 -12.52 8.99
C LYS A 376 -0.72 -11.01 8.70
N ILE A 377 0.13 -10.22 9.33
CA ILE A 377 0.27 -8.79 8.99
C ILE A 377 0.86 -8.64 7.58
N ILE A 378 1.84 -9.46 7.21
CA ILE A 378 2.37 -9.47 5.84
C ILE A 378 1.30 -9.90 4.83
N GLU A 379 0.45 -10.86 5.17
CA GLU A 379 -0.70 -11.26 4.36
C GLU A 379 -1.68 -10.08 4.19
N ALA A 380 -2.02 -9.37 5.27
CA ALA A 380 -2.87 -8.19 5.19
C ALA A 380 -2.29 -7.10 4.26
N ILE A 381 -0.97 -6.86 4.35
CA ILE A 381 -0.25 -5.96 3.44
C ILE A 381 -0.38 -6.41 1.98
N ASP A 382 -0.26 -7.72 1.70
CA ASP A 382 -0.40 -8.27 0.35
C ASP A 382 -1.83 -8.16 -0.21
N HIS A 383 -2.85 -8.21 0.66
CA HIS A 383 -4.25 -7.98 0.31
C HIS A 383 -4.56 -6.50 0.04
N GLY A 384 -3.57 -5.61 0.18
CA GLY A 384 -3.75 -4.17 -0.01
C GLY A 384 -4.47 -3.52 1.17
N ALA A 385 -4.38 -4.10 2.37
CA ALA A 385 -4.89 -3.44 3.57
C ALA A 385 -4.25 -2.06 3.69
N LYS A 386 -5.10 -1.03 3.77
CA LYS A 386 -4.71 0.33 4.05
C LYS A 386 -4.68 0.51 5.54
N PHE A 387 -3.68 1.24 5.99
CA PHE A 387 -3.51 1.55 7.38
C PHE A 387 -3.47 3.06 7.49
N THR A 388 -4.44 3.63 8.19
CA THR A 388 -4.46 5.05 8.53
C THR A 388 -3.39 5.33 9.58
N LYS A 389 -3.02 6.61 9.71
CA LYS A 389 -1.93 7.06 10.58
C LYS A 389 -2.04 6.58 12.03
N ASP A 390 -3.27 6.37 12.51
CA ASP A 390 -3.55 5.96 13.89
C ASP A 390 -3.38 4.45 14.12
N PHE A 391 -3.40 3.62 13.07
CA PHE A 391 -3.42 2.16 13.17
C PHE A 391 -2.43 1.47 12.21
N GLU A 392 -1.20 1.96 12.16
CA GLU A 392 -0.19 1.55 11.20
C GLU A 392 0.49 0.21 11.56
N PRO A 393 0.79 -0.63 10.55
CA PRO A 393 1.45 -1.90 10.78
C PRO A 393 2.92 -1.67 11.13
N LEU A 394 3.50 -0.51 10.84
CA LEU A 394 4.91 -0.23 11.10
C LEU A 394 5.25 -0.30 12.58
N ALA A 395 4.38 0.22 13.46
CA ALA A 395 4.55 0.10 14.90
C ALA A 395 4.53 -1.37 15.33
N THR A 396 3.54 -2.13 14.88
CA THR A 396 3.42 -3.57 15.16
C THR A 396 4.57 -4.39 14.59
N LEU A 397 5.03 -4.07 13.37
CA LEU A 397 6.17 -4.69 12.71
C LEU A 397 7.47 -4.39 13.46
N THR A 398 7.64 -3.19 14.01
CA THR A 398 8.77 -2.85 14.88
C THR A 398 8.87 -3.84 16.04
N THR A 399 7.73 -4.19 16.65
CA THR A 399 7.70 -5.13 17.78
C THR A 399 7.85 -6.59 17.35
N LEU A 400 7.28 -6.97 16.20
CA LEU A 400 7.25 -8.35 15.71
C LEU A 400 8.50 -8.78 14.94
N ILE A 401 9.30 -7.85 14.43
CA ILE A 401 10.48 -8.15 13.64
C ILE A 401 11.71 -8.22 14.53
N ASP A 402 12.39 -9.37 14.47
CA ASP A 402 13.80 -9.48 14.81
C ASP A 402 14.52 -10.45 13.87
N LYS A 403 15.83 -10.54 14.04
CA LYS A 403 16.70 -11.43 13.26
C LYS A 403 16.22 -12.89 13.24
N TYR A 404 15.73 -13.43 14.35
CA TYR A 404 15.30 -14.83 14.47
C TYR A 404 13.94 -15.07 13.79
N ARG A 405 12.98 -14.18 14.00
CA ARG A 405 11.63 -14.25 13.42
C ARG A 405 11.67 -14.06 11.90
N LEU A 406 12.55 -13.18 11.39
CA LEU A 406 12.79 -13.01 9.95
C LEU A 406 13.34 -14.28 9.28
N GLN A 407 14.07 -15.14 10.01
CA GLN A 407 14.55 -16.42 9.48
C GLN A 407 13.42 -17.44 9.33
N ARG A 408 12.40 -17.36 10.20
CA ARG A 408 11.32 -18.34 10.31
C ARG A 408 10.10 -18.03 9.44
N ILE A 409 9.94 -16.80 8.97
CA ILE A 409 8.94 -16.48 7.94
C ILE A 409 9.39 -16.98 6.56
N THR A 410 8.42 -17.27 5.70
CA THR A 410 8.67 -17.85 4.38
C THR A 410 9.39 -16.85 3.46
N SER A 411 10.12 -17.37 2.46
CA SER A 411 10.72 -16.52 1.42
C SER A 411 9.68 -15.68 0.66
N SER A 412 8.42 -16.14 0.57
CA SER A 412 7.35 -15.34 -0.03
C SER A 412 6.98 -14.14 0.83
N GLN A 413 6.77 -14.36 2.14
CA GLN A 413 6.50 -13.30 3.11
C GLN A 413 7.63 -12.27 3.14
N ARG A 414 8.90 -12.71 3.10
CA ARG A 414 10.05 -11.79 3.02
C ARG A 414 10.01 -10.92 1.76
N ARG A 415 9.67 -11.49 0.60
CA ARG A 415 9.52 -10.71 -0.64
C ARG A 415 8.37 -9.73 -0.57
N SER A 416 7.25 -10.11 0.02
CA SER A 416 6.09 -9.22 0.20
C SER A 416 6.42 -8.04 1.10
N LEU A 417 7.04 -8.32 2.25
CA LEU A 417 7.53 -7.29 3.15
C LEU A 417 8.57 -6.38 2.47
N ALA A 418 9.48 -6.95 1.67
CA ALA A 418 10.46 -6.16 0.91
C ALA A 418 9.78 -5.21 -0.09
N ARG A 419 8.78 -5.69 -0.82
CA ARG A 419 8.01 -4.88 -1.78
C ARG A 419 7.32 -3.73 -1.06
N TYR A 420 6.59 -4.03 0.01
CA TYR A 420 5.90 -3.04 0.84
C TYR A 420 6.85 -1.94 1.33
N LEU A 421 7.97 -2.32 1.95
CA LEU A 421 8.95 -1.36 2.44
C LEU A 421 9.56 -0.54 1.32
N LEU A 422 9.86 -1.13 0.15
CA LEU A 422 10.43 -0.39 -0.98
C LEU A 422 9.45 0.59 -1.62
N THR A 423 8.14 0.35 -1.56
CA THR A 423 7.11 1.24 -2.13
C THR A 423 6.57 2.27 -1.13
N LEU A 424 6.62 1.98 0.18
CA LEU A 424 6.03 2.84 1.20
C LEU A 424 6.74 4.19 1.29
N GLN A 425 5.98 5.30 1.28
CA GLN A 425 6.49 6.64 1.56
C GLN A 425 6.06 7.01 2.98
N PRO A 426 6.93 6.84 4.00
CA PRO A 426 6.58 7.16 5.37
C PRO A 426 6.42 8.68 5.55
N ASN A 427 5.43 9.11 6.34
CA ASN A 427 5.35 10.47 6.88
C ASN A 427 6.26 10.63 8.12
N ASP A 428 6.44 11.87 8.59
CA ASP A 428 7.41 12.20 9.64
C ASP A 428 7.22 11.41 10.94
N ASP A 429 5.97 11.12 11.32
CA ASP A 429 5.65 10.37 12.55
C ASP A 429 5.96 8.88 12.40
N GLN A 430 6.00 8.36 11.17
CA GLN A 430 6.32 6.95 10.88
C GLN A 430 7.81 6.68 10.76
N MET A 431 8.64 7.73 10.60
CA MET A 431 10.04 7.58 10.19
C MET A 431 10.83 6.67 11.12
N TYR A 432 10.63 6.82 12.42
CA TYR A 432 11.29 6.00 13.41
C TYR A 432 11.04 4.50 13.18
N HIS A 433 9.76 4.10 13.14
CA HIS A 433 9.36 2.71 12.91
C HIS A 433 9.83 2.21 11.54
N TYR A 434 9.74 3.08 10.53
CA TYR A 434 10.19 2.77 9.19
C TYR A 434 11.69 2.47 9.16
N PHE A 435 12.54 3.34 9.70
CA PHE A 435 14.00 3.14 9.74
C PHE A 435 14.36 1.83 10.47
N HIS A 436 13.73 1.58 11.60
CA HIS A 436 13.95 0.37 12.37
C HIS A 436 13.61 -0.90 11.56
N VAL A 437 12.40 -0.98 11.03
CA VAL A 437 11.93 -2.14 10.26
C VAL A 437 12.75 -2.32 8.97
N PHE A 438 13.05 -1.23 8.26
CA PHE A 438 13.84 -1.24 7.04
C PHE A 438 15.27 -1.74 7.30
N GLN A 439 15.92 -1.25 8.35
CA GLN A 439 17.24 -1.72 8.78
C GLN A 439 17.23 -3.20 9.16
N GLN A 440 16.30 -3.66 10.01
CA GLN A 440 16.23 -5.06 10.44
C GLN A 440 16.04 -6.01 9.24
N CYS A 441 15.16 -5.65 8.30
CA CYS A 441 14.93 -6.45 7.10
C CYS A 441 16.15 -6.50 6.19
N PHE A 442 16.67 -5.35 5.77
CA PHE A 442 17.76 -5.28 4.78
C PHE A 442 19.17 -5.45 5.36
N THR A 443 19.26 -5.84 6.63
CA THR A 443 20.49 -6.36 7.24
C THR A 443 20.39 -7.82 7.65
N SER A 444 19.23 -8.46 7.52
CA SER A 444 19.07 -9.89 7.79
C SER A 444 19.58 -10.75 6.63
N ASP A 445 20.50 -11.68 6.92
CA ASP A 445 21.09 -12.54 5.88
C ASP A 445 20.02 -13.43 5.21
N ALA A 446 19.02 -13.88 5.97
CA ALA A 446 17.92 -14.67 5.44
C ALA A 446 16.98 -13.84 4.54
N PHE A 447 16.82 -12.56 4.85
CA PHE A 447 16.05 -11.64 4.02
C PHE A 447 16.78 -11.33 2.72
N LEU A 448 18.07 -11.00 2.80
CA LEU A 448 18.91 -10.74 1.62
C LEU A 448 19.12 -12.00 0.75
N ALA A 449 19.06 -13.20 1.33
CA ALA A 449 19.09 -14.46 0.58
C ALA A 449 17.78 -14.75 -0.18
N SER A 450 16.72 -13.98 0.04
CA SER A 450 15.46 -14.18 -0.67
C SER A 450 15.62 -13.89 -2.16
N PRO A 451 15.08 -14.73 -3.06
CA PRO A 451 15.15 -14.48 -4.49
C PRO A 451 14.55 -13.12 -4.87
N TYR A 452 15.14 -12.48 -5.88
CA TYR A 452 14.62 -11.25 -6.50
C TYR A 452 14.64 -9.97 -5.64
N ILE A 453 15.42 -9.93 -4.55
CA ILE A 453 15.71 -8.67 -3.85
C ILE A 453 16.48 -7.73 -4.79
N ASN A 454 15.90 -6.55 -5.06
CA ASN A 454 16.56 -5.54 -5.87
C ASN A 454 17.46 -4.67 -4.98
N TYR A 455 18.75 -5.03 -4.94
CA TYR A 455 19.76 -4.31 -4.16
C TYR A 455 19.94 -2.84 -4.57
N SER A 456 19.69 -2.51 -5.84
CA SER A 456 19.74 -1.13 -6.33
C SER A 456 18.67 -0.27 -5.66
N MET A 457 17.42 -0.70 -5.67
CA MET A 457 16.32 0.01 -5.00
C MET A 457 16.55 0.11 -3.49
N VAL A 458 17.07 -0.96 -2.87
CA VAL A 458 17.37 -0.96 -1.43
C VAL A 458 18.42 0.11 -1.09
N CYS A 459 19.54 0.14 -1.81
CA CYS A 459 20.59 1.12 -1.54
C CYS A 459 20.20 2.55 -1.96
N ASN A 460 19.51 2.72 -3.10
CA ASN A 460 18.99 4.02 -3.52
C ASN A 460 17.99 4.56 -2.49
N LYS A 461 17.04 3.74 -2.01
CA LYS A 461 16.09 4.17 -0.99
C LYS A 461 16.78 4.48 0.34
N ALA A 462 17.76 3.68 0.75
CA ALA A 462 18.52 3.94 1.97
C ALA A 462 19.29 5.28 1.90
N ILE A 463 19.95 5.58 0.77
CA ILE A 463 20.67 6.85 0.64
C ILE A 463 19.71 8.03 0.51
N ASP A 464 18.57 7.87 -0.17
CA ASP A 464 17.56 8.93 -0.29
C ASP A 464 16.99 9.35 1.06
N LEU A 465 16.71 8.37 1.94
CA LEU A 465 16.26 8.63 3.31
C LEU A 465 17.34 9.31 4.14
N VAL A 466 18.60 8.87 4.05
CA VAL A 466 19.72 9.55 4.71
C VAL A 466 19.81 11.00 4.25
N LEU A 467 19.77 11.23 2.94
CA LEU A 467 19.93 12.55 2.36
C LEU A 467 18.82 13.48 2.84
N ARG A 468 17.56 13.03 2.80
CA ARG A 468 16.42 13.82 3.31
C ARG A 468 16.68 14.34 4.74
N GLU A 469 17.06 13.45 5.67
CA GLU A 469 17.25 13.84 7.07
C GLU A 469 18.45 14.79 7.30
N VAL A 470 19.49 14.71 6.47
CA VAL A 470 20.68 15.57 6.60
C VAL A 470 20.61 16.87 5.78
N THR A 471 19.70 16.98 4.80
CA THR A 471 19.58 18.18 3.93
C THR A 471 18.52 19.18 4.36
N GLU A 472 17.48 18.79 5.10
CA GLU A 472 16.39 19.73 5.43
C GLU A 472 16.92 20.93 6.28
N GLU A 473 16.64 22.16 5.85
CA GLU A 473 17.04 23.39 6.56
C GLU A 473 16.04 23.75 7.68
N ASP A 474 16.48 24.60 8.61
CA ASP A 474 15.84 24.95 9.88
C ASP A 474 14.34 25.29 9.83
N TYR A 475 13.55 24.61 10.67
CA TYR A 475 12.26 25.12 11.15
C TYR A 475 12.39 25.60 12.60
N ASP A 476 11.85 26.79 12.85
CA ASP A 476 12.03 27.68 13.99
C ASP A 476 11.39 27.19 15.33
N ARG A 477 11.32 25.87 15.58
CA ARG A 477 10.69 25.31 16.80
C ARG A 477 11.58 24.29 17.52
N ARG A 478 11.97 24.63 18.76
CA ARG A 478 12.81 23.81 19.66
C ARG A 478 12.33 22.37 19.89
N GLU A 479 11.03 22.11 19.75
CA GLU A 479 10.44 20.77 19.93
C GLU A 479 10.62 19.89 18.69
N ALA A 480 10.60 20.49 17.48
CA ALA A 480 10.91 19.81 16.22
C ALA A 480 12.40 19.40 16.13
N LEU A 481 13.30 20.15 16.77
CA LEU A 481 14.74 19.87 16.76
C LEU A 481 15.10 18.54 17.44
N ARG A 482 14.46 18.18 18.57
CA ARG A 482 14.78 16.93 19.31
C ARG A 482 14.33 15.67 18.58
N MET A 483 13.11 15.65 18.03
CA MET A 483 12.62 14.51 17.24
C MET A 483 13.43 14.36 15.96
N ARG A 484 13.86 15.47 15.34
CA ARG A 484 14.69 15.44 14.15
C ARG A 484 16.09 14.89 14.40
N ASP A 485 16.76 15.31 15.48
CA ASP A 485 18.08 14.75 15.83
C ASP A 485 18.00 13.24 16.11
N TYR A 486 16.90 12.78 16.72
CA TYR A 486 16.62 11.37 16.92
C TYR A 486 16.42 10.62 15.59
N ASN A 487 15.55 11.11 14.69
CA ASN A 487 15.33 10.51 13.37
C ASN A 487 16.59 10.51 12.51
N ARG A 488 17.37 11.59 12.55
CA ARG A 488 18.62 11.72 11.82
C ARG A 488 19.64 10.67 12.22
N GLN A 489 19.82 10.44 13.52
CA GLN A 489 20.73 9.40 14.01
C GLN A 489 20.30 8.01 13.51
N HIS A 490 19.01 7.68 13.59
CA HIS A 490 18.47 6.40 13.11
C HIS A 490 18.63 6.23 11.60
N ALA A 491 18.40 7.29 10.82
CA ALA A 491 18.59 7.27 9.38
C ALA A 491 20.06 6.98 9.01
N LEU A 492 21.00 7.64 9.70
CA LEU A 492 22.43 7.43 9.50
C LEU A 492 22.86 6.01 9.90
N GLU A 493 22.42 5.49 11.03
CA GLU A 493 22.72 4.12 11.48
C GLU A 493 22.16 3.05 10.52
N MET A 494 20.91 3.24 10.07
CA MET A 494 20.29 2.43 9.02
C MET A 494 21.13 2.49 7.74
N GLY A 495 21.49 3.70 7.28
CA GLY A 495 22.28 3.92 6.07
C GLY A 495 23.62 3.20 6.11
N VAL A 496 24.39 3.35 7.19
CA VAL A 496 25.66 2.61 7.40
C VAL A 496 25.43 1.11 7.31
N SER A 497 24.44 0.60 8.05
CA SER A 497 24.17 -0.83 8.15
C SER A 497 23.79 -1.44 6.79
N ILE A 498 22.88 -0.79 6.06
CA ILE A 498 22.41 -1.29 4.77
C ILE A 498 23.47 -1.16 3.70
N LEU A 499 24.14 -0.02 3.57
CA LEU A 499 25.18 0.18 2.56
C LEU A 499 26.35 -0.78 2.79
N SER A 500 26.74 -1.05 4.04
CA SER A 500 27.79 -2.03 4.32
C SER A 500 27.44 -3.44 3.83
N LYS A 501 26.18 -3.87 3.94
CA LYS A 501 25.71 -5.21 3.56
C LYS A 501 25.25 -5.36 2.12
N CYS A 502 24.62 -4.34 1.54
CA CYS A 502 23.93 -4.45 0.25
C CYS A 502 24.73 -3.83 -0.90
N LEU A 503 25.58 -2.83 -0.62
CA LEU A 503 26.22 -2.05 -1.68
C LEU A 503 27.19 -2.87 -2.52
N HIS A 504 27.72 -4.01 -2.04
CA HIS A 504 28.58 -4.91 -2.83
C HIS A 504 27.80 -5.87 -3.75
N LYS A 505 26.47 -5.94 -3.61
CA LYS A 505 25.58 -6.80 -4.42
C LYS A 505 24.87 -6.06 -5.56
N MET A 506 24.96 -4.73 -5.60
CA MET A 506 24.46 -3.91 -6.71
C MET A 506 25.24 -4.08 -8.02
N SER A 507 24.58 -3.80 -9.15
CA SER A 507 25.25 -3.69 -10.46
C SER A 507 26.26 -2.53 -10.48
N ARG A 508 27.33 -2.70 -11.27
CA ARG A 508 28.35 -1.65 -11.48
C ARG A 508 27.86 -0.49 -12.35
N SER A 509 26.85 -0.75 -13.18
CA SER A 509 26.26 0.20 -14.12
C SER A 509 25.08 0.99 -13.55
N ASP A 510 24.84 0.92 -12.24
CA ASP A 510 23.71 1.64 -11.62
C ASP A 510 23.93 3.16 -11.67
N GLU A 511 23.44 3.79 -12.72
CA GLU A 511 23.62 5.23 -12.94
C GLU A 511 22.86 6.06 -11.92
N THR A 512 21.68 5.61 -11.49
CA THR A 512 20.85 6.31 -10.51
C THR A 512 21.62 6.57 -9.23
N PHE A 513 22.27 5.53 -8.69
CA PHE A 513 23.07 5.66 -7.48
C PHE A 513 24.32 6.50 -7.70
N ARG A 514 25.00 6.36 -8.86
CA ARG A 514 26.22 7.13 -9.18
C ARG A 514 25.96 8.61 -9.42
N LYS A 515 24.73 8.99 -9.78
CA LYS A 515 24.30 10.38 -10.01
C LYS A 515 23.70 11.04 -8.76
N LYS A 516 23.56 10.32 -7.63
CA LYS A 516 23.06 10.92 -6.37
C LYS A 516 23.97 12.06 -5.91
N ARG A 517 23.37 13.23 -5.69
CA ARG A 517 24.03 14.37 -5.05
C ARG A 517 24.12 14.10 -3.55
N ILE A 518 25.34 14.06 -3.00
CA ILE A 518 25.58 13.83 -1.57
C ILE A 518 26.18 15.06 -0.88
N ASP A 519 26.01 16.23 -1.49
CA ASP A 519 26.50 17.51 -0.95
C ASP A 519 25.93 17.78 0.44
N GLY A 520 24.66 17.42 0.68
CA GLY A 520 24.04 17.48 2.00
C GLY A 520 24.78 16.67 3.07
N LEU A 521 25.31 15.49 2.72
CA LEU A 521 26.10 14.66 3.63
C LEU A 521 27.45 15.33 3.95
N LEU A 522 28.07 15.97 2.96
CA LEU A 522 29.31 16.74 3.15
C LEU A 522 29.09 17.97 4.02
N ILE A 523 28.01 18.72 3.78
CA ILE A 523 27.60 19.87 4.59
C ILE A 523 27.39 19.42 6.04
N PHE A 524 26.60 18.36 6.24
CA PHE A 524 26.32 17.82 7.57
C PHE A 524 27.59 17.38 8.32
N LEU A 525 28.58 16.81 7.62
CA LEU A 525 29.86 16.46 8.23
C LEU A 525 30.63 17.69 8.75
N MET A 526 30.54 18.82 8.06
CA MET A 526 31.19 20.07 8.44
C MET A 526 30.44 20.79 9.57
N THR A 527 29.11 20.88 9.48
CA THR A 527 28.28 21.70 10.35
C THR A 527 27.72 20.95 11.56
N GLY A 528 27.53 19.63 11.47
CA GLY A 528 26.87 18.82 12.50
C GLY A 528 27.57 18.87 13.86
N SER A 529 26.82 19.09 14.93
CA SER A 529 27.35 19.18 16.30
C SER A 529 27.67 17.80 16.90
N ASP A 530 26.81 16.80 16.66
CA ASP A 530 26.95 15.46 17.22
C ASP A 530 28.09 14.65 16.58
N GLN A 531 28.97 14.09 17.40
CA GLN A 531 30.13 13.33 16.94
C GLN A 531 29.73 11.95 16.38
N ARG A 532 28.72 11.29 16.96
CA ARG A 532 28.29 9.95 16.52
C ARG A 532 27.64 10.02 15.14
N SER A 533 26.74 10.97 14.93
CA SER A 533 26.10 11.27 13.64
C SER A 533 27.15 11.57 12.57
N ARG A 534 28.16 12.40 12.87
CA ARG A 534 29.25 12.68 11.92
C ARG A 534 30.07 11.45 11.56
N GLN A 535 30.36 10.58 12.53
CA GLN A 535 31.05 9.32 12.24
C GLN A 535 30.21 8.41 11.33
N ALA A 536 28.90 8.32 11.56
CA ALA A 536 28.00 7.54 10.72
C ALA A 536 27.87 8.13 9.30
N ALA A 537 27.71 9.45 9.16
CA ALA A 537 27.71 10.15 7.88
C ALA A 537 29.02 9.92 7.12
N LEU A 538 30.16 9.91 7.81
CA LEU A 538 31.45 9.65 7.20
C LEU A 538 31.58 8.19 6.72
N ALA A 539 31.07 7.23 7.51
CA ALA A 539 31.06 5.84 7.08
C ALA A 539 30.21 5.65 5.81
N ILE A 540 29.05 6.31 5.73
CA ILE A 540 28.20 6.34 4.51
C ILE A 540 28.98 6.93 3.33
N LEU A 541 29.64 8.07 3.52
CA LEU A 541 30.47 8.71 2.48
C LEU A 541 31.54 7.75 1.95
N VAL A 542 32.27 7.07 2.85
CA VAL A 542 33.29 6.09 2.47
C VAL A 542 32.70 4.89 1.74
N HIS A 543 31.50 4.45 2.10
CA HIS A 543 30.78 3.40 1.37
C HIS A 543 30.44 3.85 -0.06
N VAL A 544 29.87 5.05 -0.22
CA VAL A 544 29.53 5.63 -1.53
C VAL A 544 30.78 5.79 -2.39
N LEU A 545 31.84 6.38 -1.84
CA LEU A 545 33.13 6.55 -2.53
C LEU A 545 33.71 5.22 -2.98
N SER A 546 33.76 4.24 -2.08
CA SER A 546 34.23 2.90 -2.44
C SER A 546 33.41 2.31 -3.58
N PHE A 547 32.10 2.56 -3.65
CA PHE A 547 31.30 2.07 -4.78
C PHE A 547 31.61 2.80 -6.09
N THR A 548 31.82 4.12 -6.05
CA THR A 548 32.00 4.94 -7.25
C THR A 548 33.42 4.95 -7.81
N THR A 549 34.45 4.80 -6.96
CA THR A 549 35.87 4.91 -7.35
C THR A 549 36.60 3.58 -7.27
N ASN A 550 36.49 2.82 -6.17
CA ASN A 550 37.20 1.55 -5.98
C ASN A 550 36.45 0.57 -5.04
N ARG A 551 35.70 -0.36 -5.63
CA ARG A 551 34.87 -1.32 -4.88
C ARG A 551 35.69 -2.42 -4.21
N SER A 552 36.95 -2.60 -4.62
CA SER A 552 37.89 -3.55 -4.03
C SER A 552 38.64 -3.00 -2.80
N MET A 553 38.33 -1.77 -2.37
CA MET A 553 38.90 -1.22 -1.14
C MET A 553 38.73 -2.17 0.04
N THR A 554 39.86 -2.63 0.56
CA THR A 554 39.92 -3.47 1.76
C THR A 554 39.39 -2.73 2.98
N LYS A 555 39.04 -3.46 4.04
CA LYS A 555 38.61 -2.87 5.32
C LYS A 555 39.65 -1.90 5.88
N HIS A 556 40.95 -2.21 5.74
CA HIS A 556 42.04 -1.33 6.15
C HIS A 556 42.12 -0.04 5.31
N GLN A 557 41.94 -0.14 3.99
CA GLN A 557 41.92 1.04 3.12
C GLN A 557 40.73 1.95 3.43
N LYS A 558 39.55 1.38 3.71
CA LYS A 558 38.38 2.15 4.14
C LYS A 558 38.63 2.86 5.47
N ALA A 559 39.19 2.15 6.47
CA ALA A 559 39.52 2.75 7.76
C ALA A 559 40.54 3.89 7.65
N ARG A 560 41.57 3.73 6.80
CA ARG A 560 42.53 4.79 6.52
C ARG A 560 41.87 6.01 5.89
N LEU A 561 41.03 5.80 4.87
CA LEU A 561 40.28 6.87 4.21
C LEU A 561 39.36 7.61 5.21
N THR A 562 38.67 6.87 6.08
CA THR A 562 37.87 7.45 7.17
C THR A 562 38.71 8.37 8.06
N THR A 563 39.88 7.92 8.54
CA THR A 563 40.75 8.74 9.40
C THR A 563 41.26 9.99 8.69
N GLU A 564 41.67 9.86 7.43
CA GLU A 564 42.18 10.97 6.63
C GLU A 564 41.10 12.04 6.37
N ILE A 565 39.89 11.63 5.99
CA ILE A 565 38.76 12.54 5.77
C ILE A 565 38.37 13.22 7.09
N MET A 566 38.25 12.47 8.20
CA MET A 566 37.88 13.04 9.50
C MET A 566 38.91 14.06 10.00
N SER A 567 40.21 13.79 9.81
CA SER A 567 41.28 14.74 10.13
C SER A 567 41.18 16.03 9.32
N CYS A 568 40.82 15.94 8.03
CA CYS A 568 40.60 17.12 7.19
C CYS A 568 39.40 17.94 7.70
N ILE A 569 38.28 17.29 8.00
CA ILE A 569 37.07 17.96 8.48
C ILE A 569 37.29 18.64 9.84
N ASN A 570 37.95 17.97 10.78
CA ASN A 570 38.21 18.55 12.10
C ASN A 570 39.15 19.76 12.02
N ARG A 571 40.18 19.71 11.16
CA ARG A 571 41.06 20.86 10.92
C ARG A 571 40.30 22.03 10.28
N TYR A 572 39.45 21.74 9.30
CA TYR A 572 38.62 22.76 8.66
C TYR A 572 37.68 23.46 9.65
N ARG A 573 37.10 22.72 10.59
CA ARG A 573 36.22 23.31 11.63
C ARG A 573 36.95 24.17 12.66
N GLN A 574 38.26 23.98 12.82
CA GLN A 574 39.09 24.83 13.69
C GLN A 574 39.48 26.14 13.00
N ASP A 575 39.39 26.19 11.67
CA ASP A 575 39.58 27.39 10.88
C ASP A 575 38.29 28.24 10.94
N SER A 576 38.39 29.50 11.35
CA SER A 576 37.26 30.34 11.79
C SER A 576 36.30 30.78 10.66
N SER A 577 36.48 30.26 9.44
CA SER A 577 35.80 30.66 8.21
C SER A 577 35.05 29.50 7.56
N ILE A 578 33.96 29.04 8.17
CA ILE A 578 33.15 27.94 7.64
C ILE A 578 32.34 28.42 6.42
N HIS A 579 32.95 28.42 5.22
CA HIS A 579 32.30 28.65 3.92
C HIS A 579 32.58 27.49 2.96
N ILE A 580 31.54 26.85 2.40
CA ILE A 580 31.65 25.64 1.54
C ILE A 580 32.67 25.81 0.39
N GLY A 581 32.74 27.00 -0.23
CA GLY A 581 33.73 27.30 -1.28
C GLY A 581 35.19 27.23 -0.79
N ASN A 582 35.44 27.54 0.49
CA ASN A 582 36.75 27.42 1.12
C ASN A 582 37.11 25.97 1.45
N PHE A 583 36.14 25.06 1.58
CA PHE A 583 36.42 23.65 1.85
C PHE A 583 37.09 22.96 0.66
N GLN A 584 36.64 23.21 -0.57
CA GLN A 584 37.29 22.67 -1.77
C GLN A 584 38.73 23.19 -1.91
N HIS A 585 38.97 24.48 -1.62
CA HIS A 585 40.31 25.06 -1.63
C HIS A 585 41.18 24.51 -0.47
N PHE A 586 40.61 24.34 0.72
CA PHE A 586 41.26 23.70 1.86
C PHE A 586 41.71 22.26 1.52
N LEU A 587 40.87 21.47 0.86
CA LEU A 587 41.24 20.12 0.40
C LEU A 587 42.38 20.12 -0.63
N GLN A 588 42.42 21.10 -1.54
CA GLN A 588 43.53 21.24 -2.50
C GLN A 588 44.89 21.42 -1.80
N THR A 589 44.93 22.18 -0.70
CA THR A 589 46.17 22.44 0.05
C THR A 589 46.68 21.25 0.86
N LYS A 590 45.85 20.20 1.05
CA LYS A 590 46.16 19.05 1.93
C LYS A 590 46.21 17.70 1.19
N ARG A 591 46.48 17.69 -0.12
CA ARG A 591 46.57 16.50 -0.98
C ARG A 591 47.79 15.63 -0.61
N THR A 592 47.70 14.82 0.45
CA THR A 592 48.84 14.07 1.00
C THR A 592 48.76 12.54 0.80
N SER A 593 47.65 11.99 0.32
CA SER A 593 47.48 10.54 0.07
C SER A 593 46.70 10.24 -1.22
N SER A 594 46.86 9.04 -1.79
CA SER A 594 46.09 8.59 -2.96
C SER A 594 44.58 8.48 -2.69
N GLY A 595 44.18 8.09 -1.48
CA GLY A 595 42.76 8.02 -1.09
C GLY A 595 42.09 9.38 -0.98
N VAL A 596 42.78 10.39 -0.45
CA VAL A 596 42.30 11.79 -0.40
C VAL A 596 42.26 12.39 -1.81
N LYS A 597 43.18 11.98 -2.70
CA LYS A 597 43.15 12.36 -4.11
C LYS A 597 41.92 11.80 -4.83
N ASP A 598 41.62 10.51 -4.68
CA ASP A 598 40.42 9.89 -5.28
C ASP A 598 39.13 10.52 -4.73
N TRP A 599 39.10 10.85 -3.44
CA TRP A 599 38.00 11.59 -2.83
C TRP A 599 37.85 13.01 -3.41
N PHE A 600 38.96 13.73 -3.57
CA PHE A 600 38.96 15.07 -4.16
C PHE A 600 38.50 15.07 -5.62
N ASP A 601 39.06 14.16 -6.43
CA ASP A 601 38.70 14.03 -7.85
C ASP A 601 37.20 13.67 -7.97
N TRP A 602 36.68 12.85 -7.06
CA TRP A 602 35.26 12.53 -6.95
C TRP A 602 34.39 13.75 -6.52
N VAL A 603 34.81 14.53 -5.52
CA VAL A 603 34.11 15.78 -5.10
C VAL A 603 34.06 16.78 -6.25
N LYS A 604 35.14 16.90 -7.03
CA LYS A 604 35.20 17.77 -8.21
C LYS A 604 34.21 17.32 -9.30
N MET A 605 34.14 16.01 -9.58
CA MET A 605 33.16 15.45 -10.52
C MET A 605 31.70 15.69 -10.10
N CYS A 606 31.42 15.82 -8.79
CA CYS A 606 30.10 16.17 -8.28
C CYS A 606 29.82 17.68 -8.32
N GLY A 607 30.84 18.54 -8.12
CA GLY A 607 30.68 19.99 -8.15
C GLY A 607 30.47 20.59 -9.54
N ASP A 608 30.89 19.90 -10.61
CA ASP A 608 30.67 20.32 -12.01
C ASP A 608 29.31 19.86 -12.59
N ARG A 609 28.39 19.33 -11.75
CA ARG A 609 27.09 18.75 -12.17
C ARG A 609 25.86 19.43 -11.59
#